data_AF-A0ABD1GWQ9-F1
#
_entry.id   AF-A0ABD1GWQ9-F1
#
_cell.length_a   1.000
_cell.length_b   1.000
_cell.length_c   1.000
_cell.angle_alpha   90.00
_cell.angle_beta   90.00
_cell.angle_gamma   90.00
#
_symmetry.space_group_name_H-M   'P 1'
#
loop_
_entity.id
_entity.type
_entity.pdbx_description
1 polymer ?
#
loop_
_entity_poly.entity_id
_entity_poly.type
_entity_poly.pdbx_seq_one_letter_code
_entity_poly.pdbx_strand_id
1 'polypeptide(L)'
;MSQPGPGDIKYVNKAANIAIHEINVDMKNKTTFELVEVTKAVIVDAPFDLLFLTLAVKKVEEAGAITIKAIVSHPICEPWELHQWKLVEPEPVPTEA
;
A
#
# COMPACT_ATOMS: atom_id res chain seq x y z
N MET A 1 2.82 22.01 -16.27
CA MET A 1 1.97 20.93 -15.75
C MET A 1 2.26 20.87 -14.25
N SER A 2 1.27 21.17 -13.41
CA SER A 2 1.47 21.26 -11.96
C SER A 2 1.74 19.86 -11.39
N GLN A 3 2.91 19.67 -10.77
CA GLN A 3 3.18 18.48 -9.97
C GLN A 3 2.11 18.39 -8.86
N PRO A 4 1.49 17.22 -8.62
CA PRO A 4 0.60 17.05 -7.49
C PRO A 4 1.41 17.26 -6.20
N GLY A 5 1.00 18.24 -5.38
CA GLY A 5 1.66 18.53 -4.11
C GLY A 5 1.49 17.39 -3.11
N PRO A 6 2.31 17.37 -2.04
CA PRO A 6 2.17 16.40 -0.95
C PRO A 6 0.77 16.54 -0.33
N GLY A 7 -0.11 15.56 -0.61
CA GLY A 7 -1.50 15.58 -0.17
C GLY A 7 -2.56 15.44 -1.27
N ASP A 8 -2.19 15.23 -2.54
CA ASP A 8 -3.20 14.87 -3.55
C ASP A 8 -3.72 13.45 -3.27
N ILE A 9 -4.90 13.38 -2.64
CA ILE A 9 -5.61 12.14 -2.31
C ILE A 9 -5.74 11.23 -3.55
N LYS A 10 -5.87 11.80 -4.76
CA LYS A 10 -5.95 11.00 -5.99
C LYS A 10 -4.63 10.30 -6.30
N TYR A 11 -3.50 10.97 -6.03
CA TYR A 11 -2.17 10.43 -6.24
C TYR A 11 -1.89 9.27 -5.28
N VAL A 12 -2.20 9.45 -4.00
CA VAL A 12 -2.08 8.42 -2.97
C VAL A 12 -3.01 7.23 -3.24
N ASN A 13 -4.27 7.49 -3.63
CA ASN A 13 -5.22 6.43 -3.96
C ASN A 13 -4.79 5.62 -5.20
N LYS A 14 -4.23 6.29 -6.21
CA LYS A 14 -3.68 5.61 -7.39
C LYS A 14 -2.53 4.68 -6.97
N ALA A 15 -1.61 5.16 -6.14
CA ALA A 15 -0.51 4.38 -5.59
C ALA A 15 -1.00 3.15 -4.83
N ALA A 16 -1.99 3.33 -3.95
CA ALA A 16 -2.58 2.26 -3.16
C ALA A 16 -3.24 1.19 -4.02
N ASN A 17 -3.99 1.59 -5.05
CA ASN A 17 -4.62 0.64 -5.97
C ASN A 17 -3.59 -0.17 -6.76
N ILE A 18 -2.50 0.46 -7.20
CA ILE A 18 -1.40 -0.22 -7.89
C ILE A 18 -0.73 -1.21 -6.95
N ALA A 19 -0.40 -0.79 -5.71
CA ALA A 19 0.17 -1.68 -4.72
C ALA A 19 -0.69 -2.92 -4.49
N ILE A 20 -2.00 -2.75 -4.28
CA ILE A 20 -2.91 -3.89 -4.03
C ILE A 20 -3.04 -4.80 -5.25
N HIS A 21 -3.08 -4.23 -6.45
CA HIS A 21 -3.10 -5.02 -7.68
C HIS A 21 -1.85 -5.90 -7.78
N GLU A 22 -0.66 -5.32 -7.66
CA GLU A 22 0.61 -6.03 -7.76
C GLU A 22 0.78 -7.07 -6.64
N ILE A 23 0.37 -6.76 -5.41
CA ILE A 23 0.39 -7.72 -4.29
C ILE A 23 -0.51 -8.93 -4.58
N ASN A 24 -1.72 -8.70 -5.10
CA ASN A 24 -2.64 -9.78 -5.44
C ASN A 24 -2.10 -10.66 -6.58
N VAL A 25 -1.37 -10.08 -7.53
CA VAL A 25 -0.65 -10.82 -8.58
C VAL A 25 0.49 -11.65 -7.97
N ASP A 26 1.32 -11.06 -7.09
CA ASP A 26 2.44 -11.73 -6.41
C ASP A 26 2.00 -12.92 -5.54
N MET A 27 0.84 -12.78 -4.89
CA MET A 27 0.24 -13.84 -4.07
C MET A 27 -0.35 -15.01 -4.87
N LYS A 28 -0.41 -14.92 -6.22
CA LYS A 28 -0.78 -16.02 -7.14
C LYS A 28 -2.01 -16.83 -6.70
N ASN A 29 -3.11 -16.14 -6.37
CA ASN A 29 -4.38 -16.72 -5.91
C ASN A 29 -4.37 -17.41 -4.53
N LYS A 30 -3.28 -17.34 -3.75
CA LYS A 30 -3.28 -17.85 -2.38
C LYS A 30 -4.17 -17.04 -1.46
N THR A 31 -4.25 -15.74 -1.72
CA THR A 31 -5.03 -14.79 -0.93
C THR A 31 -5.27 -13.55 -1.80
N THR A 32 -6.49 -13.03 -1.75
CA THR A 32 -6.85 -11.75 -2.38
C THR A 32 -7.10 -10.73 -1.29
N PHE A 33 -6.48 -9.57 -1.43
CA PHE A 33 -6.70 -8.41 -0.57
C PHE A 33 -7.56 -7.38 -1.28
N GLU A 34 -8.52 -6.83 -0.55
CA GLU A 34 -9.28 -5.65 -0.94
C GLU A 34 -8.86 -4.46 -0.08
N LEU A 35 -8.57 -3.34 -0.74
CA LEU A 35 -8.26 -2.08 -0.07
C LEU A 35 -9.48 -1.59 0.70
N VAL A 36 -9.33 -1.37 2.01
CA VAL A 36 -10.36 -0.72 2.84
C VAL A 36 -10.08 0.78 2.88
N GLU A 37 -8.86 1.16 3.28
CA GLU A 37 -8.43 2.56 3.34
C GLU A 37 -6.90 2.69 3.34
N VAL A 38 -6.42 3.90 3.04
CA VAL A 38 -5.02 4.29 3.24
C VAL A 38 -4.90 4.95 4.60
N THR A 39 -4.34 4.25 5.57
CA THR A 39 -4.21 4.75 6.95
C THR A 39 -3.08 5.76 7.11
N LYS A 40 -2.03 5.62 6.31
CA LYS A 40 -0.91 6.58 6.27
C LYS A 40 -0.25 6.58 4.90
N ALA A 41 0.12 7.76 4.42
CA ALA A 41 0.94 7.93 3.23
C ALA A 41 2.05 8.94 3.53
N VAL A 42 3.28 8.60 3.15
CA VAL A 42 4.44 9.49 3.19
C VAL A 42 5.05 9.51 1.80
N ILE A 43 5.15 10.70 1.21
CA ILE A 43 5.76 10.93 -0.09
C ILE A 43 7.15 11.51 0.16
N VAL A 44 8.15 10.91 -0.46
CA VAL A 44 9.54 11.37 -0.40
C VAL A 44 9.97 11.73 -1.81
N ASP A 45 10.37 12.99 -1.98
CA ASP A 45 10.95 13.49 -3.21
C ASP A 45 12.41 13.02 -3.28
N ALA A 46 12.66 12.00 -4.09
CA ALA A 46 13.99 11.55 -4.50
C ALA A 46 14.05 11.67 -6.06
N PRO A 47 15.08 11.22 -6.81
CA PRO A 47 15.09 11.42 -8.28
C PRO A 47 13.86 10.80 -8.98
N PHE A 48 13.12 9.94 -8.27
CA PHE A 48 11.76 9.50 -8.55
C PHE A 48 10.92 9.64 -7.27
N ASP A 49 9.62 9.87 -7.38
CA ASP A 49 8.72 9.98 -6.22
C ASP A 49 8.60 8.60 -5.56
N LEU A 50 8.90 8.51 -4.26
CA LEU A 50 8.71 7.31 -3.46
C LEU A 50 7.55 7.50 -2.48
N LEU A 51 6.59 6.58 -2.53
CA LEU A 51 5.41 6.57 -1.69
C LEU A 51 5.46 5.40 -0.72
N PHE A 52 5.58 5.74 0.57
CA PHE A 52 5.50 4.79 1.67
C PHE A 52 4.05 4.76 2.17
N LEU A 53 3.35 3.67 1.88
CA LEU A 53 1.95 3.49 2.16
C LEU A 53 1.75 2.52 3.32
N THR A 54 0.84 2.87 4.22
CA THR A 54 0.23 1.94 5.17
C THR A 54 -1.24 1.79 4.78
N LEU A 55 -1.63 0.57 4.46
CA LEU A 55 -2.91 0.22 3.88
C LEU A 55 -3.66 -0.68 4.85
N ALA A 56 -4.88 -0.31 5.23
CA ALA A 56 -5.81 -1.26 5.84
C ALA A 56 -6.47 -2.04 4.71
N VAL A 57 -6.37 -3.35 4.77
CA VAL A 57 -6.93 -4.25 3.77
C VAL A 57 -7.74 -5.33 4.45
N LYS A 58 -8.73 -5.85 3.75
CA LYS A 58 -9.41 -7.08 4.16
C LYS A 58 -8.97 -8.21 3.25
N LYS A 59 -8.76 -9.39 3.82
CA LYS A 59 -8.67 -10.62 3.02
C LYS A 59 -10.08 -10.99 2.58
N VAL A 60 -10.26 -11.34 1.31
CA VAL A 60 -11.60 -11.68 0.79
C VAL A 60 -12.20 -12.90 1.50
N GLU A 61 -11.37 -13.84 1.95
CA GLU A 61 -11.81 -15.11 2.56
C GLU A 61 -11.83 -15.11 4.10
N GLU A 62 -11.26 -14.09 4.76
CA GLU A 62 -11.16 -14.03 6.22
C GLU A 62 -11.83 -12.77 6.77
N ALA A 63 -12.54 -12.92 7.89
CA ALA A 63 -13.09 -11.79 8.62
C ALA A 63 -11.97 -11.09 9.42
N GLY A 64 -11.51 -9.95 8.92
CA GLY A 64 -10.53 -9.13 9.63
C GLY A 64 -9.85 -8.11 8.73
N ALA A 65 -9.72 -6.88 9.23
CA ALA A 65 -8.84 -5.90 8.63
C ALA A 65 -7.41 -6.18 9.10
N ILE A 66 -6.49 -6.31 8.14
CA ILE A 66 -5.06 -6.43 8.39
C ILE A 66 -4.35 -5.22 7.80
N THR A 67 -3.12 -4.98 8.24
CA THR A 67 -2.33 -3.86 7.75
C THR A 67 -1.24 -4.35 6.81
N ILE A 68 -1.14 -3.70 5.64
CA ILE A 68 -0.02 -3.86 4.71
C ILE A 68 0.80 -2.59 4.71
N LYS A 69 2.13 -2.74 4.72
CA LYS A 69 3.05 -1.64 4.39
C LYS A 69 3.60 -1.88 3.00
N ALA A 70 3.51 -0.88 2.13
CA ALA A 70 3.94 -0.95 0.74
C ALA A 70 4.80 0.26 0.37
N ILE A 71 5.75 0.05 -0.53
CA ILE A 71 6.59 1.10 -1.12
C ILE A 71 6.34 1.09 -2.62
N VAL A 72 5.81 2.19 -3.12
CA VAL A 72 5.52 2.39 -4.53
C VAL A 72 6.41 3.50 -5.07
N SER A 73 7.02 3.30 -6.24
CA SER A 73 7.68 4.38 -6.96
C SER A 73 6.82 4.88 -8.11
N HIS A 74 6.96 6.17 -8.40
CA HIS A 74 6.45 6.77 -9.61
C HIS A 74 7.59 7.45 -10.36
N PRO A 75 8.21 6.76 -11.33
CA PRO A 75 9.19 7.36 -12.22
C PRO A 75 8.52 8.31 -13.21
N ILE A 76 9.19 9.39 -13.61
CA ILE A 76 8.62 10.46 -14.46
C ILE A 76 8.11 9.95 -15.82
N CYS A 77 8.75 8.89 -16.36
CA CYS A 77 8.48 8.38 -17.71
C CYS A 77 8.14 6.88 -17.74
N GLU A 78 7.99 6.24 -16.58
CA GLU A 78 7.74 4.80 -16.52
C GLU A 78 6.45 4.50 -15.75
N PRO A 79 5.88 3.29 -15.89
CA PRO A 79 4.77 2.85 -15.05
C PRO A 79 5.13 2.94 -13.57
N TRP A 80 4.11 3.08 -12.73
CA TRP A 80 4.28 2.98 -11.29
C TRP A 80 4.68 1.55 -10.94
N GLU A 81 5.58 1.39 -9.97
CA GLU A 81 6.09 0.07 -9.61
C GLU A 81 5.95 -0.16 -8.10
N LEU A 82 5.51 -1.36 -7.73
CA LEU A 82 5.59 -1.84 -6.35
C LEU A 82 7.00 -2.39 -6.10
N HIS A 83 7.80 -1.68 -5.32
CA HIS A 83 9.16 -2.13 -4.99
C HIS A 83 9.18 -3.16 -3.87
N GLN A 84 8.39 -2.94 -2.82
CA GLN A 84 8.39 -3.81 -1.65
C GLN A 84 7.06 -3.72 -0.92
N TRP A 85 6.64 -4.85 -0.34
CA TRP A 85 5.51 -4.89 0.56
C TRP A 85 5.73 -5.90 1.70
N LYS A 86 4.98 -5.73 2.78
CA LYS A 86 4.89 -6.70 3.87
C LYS A 86 3.56 -6.63 4.60
N LEU A 87 3.11 -7.78 5.08
CA LEU A 87 2.03 -7.88 6.06
C LEU A 87 2.55 -7.43 7.43
N VAL A 88 1.73 -6.67 8.14
CA VAL A 88 1.93 -6.36 9.55
C VAL A 88 0.94 -7.23 10.31
N GLU A 89 1.45 -8.29 10.94
CA GLU A 89 0.63 -9.09 11.84
C GLU A 89 0.13 -8.21 12.99
N PRO A 90 -1.14 -8.33 13.41
CA PRO A 90 -1.59 -7.68 14.61
C PRO A 90 -0.72 -8.15 15.77
N GLU A 91 -0.22 -7.21 16.59
CA GLU A 91 0.56 -7.58 17.77
C GLU A 91 -0.25 -8.57 18.61
N PRO A 92 0.38 -9.65 19.13
CA PRO A 92 -0.32 -10.52 20.06
C PRO A 92 -0.78 -9.67 21.24
N VAL A 93 -2.08 -9.68 21.52
CA VAL A 93 -2.64 -9.03 22.71
C VAL A 93 -1.83 -9.54 23.91
N PRO A 94 -1.24 -8.67 24.75
CA PRO A 94 -0.52 -9.13 25.91
C PRO A 94 -1.54 -9.86 26.80
N THR A 95 -1.38 -11.17 26.95
CA THR A 95 -2.08 -11.92 27.97
C THR A 95 -1.53 -11.43 29.31
N GLU A 96 -2.28 -10.58 30.02
CA GLU A 96 -1.97 -10.27 31.43
C GLU A 96 -1.85 -11.60 32.20
N ALA A 97 -0.69 -11.79 32.83
CA ALA A 97 -0.37 -12.92 33.70
C ALA A 97 -0.75 -12.61 35.15
#